data_AF-A0A962REL4-F1
#
_entry.id   AF-A0A962REL4-F1
#
_cell.length_a   1.000
_cell.length_b   1.000
_cell.length_c   1.000
_cell.angle_alpha   90.00
_cell.angle_beta   90.00
_cell.angle_gamma   90.00
#
_symmetry.space_group_name_H-M   'P 1'
#
loop_
_entity.id
_entity.type
_entity.pdbx_description
1 polymer ?
#
loop_
_entity_poly.entity_id
_entity_poly.type
_entity_poly.pdbx_seq_one_letter_code
_entity_poly.pdbx_strand_id
1 'polypeptide(L)'
;MGSSMAAIHAPVPGYQARIGTASDRLMSAVGTQRPLERENWSVLDDAALYQPSRGNVRVAGSAARRAGPGSLWFRSERQTLRRLATSGDVLFGIRIRQRPLDELCKDPRFRRTLREQIASMSPEMRRYKGLEFNLKSLLDLLEDD
;
A
#
# COMPACT_ATOMS: atom_id res chain seq x y z
N MET A 1 -10.95 0.81 17.66
CA MET A 1 -9.84 1.00 18.62
C MET A 1 -9.77 -0.21 19.52
N GLY A 2 -8.60 -0.56 20.06
CA GLY A 2 -8.43 -1.72 20.96
C GLY A 2 -8.46 -3.10 20.28
N SER A 3 -8.41 -3.15 18.95
CA SER A 3 -8.42 -4.40 18.19
C SER A 3 -7.03 -5.04 18.14
N SER A 4 -6.98 -6.38 18.07
CA SER A 4 -5.72 -7.11 17.89
C SER A 4 -5.11 -6.90 16.50
N MET A 5 -3.82 -7.24 16.34
CA MET A 5 -3.14 -7.21 15.04
C MET A 5 -3.86 -8.05 13.98
N ALA A 6 -4.31 -9.25 14.34
CA ALA A 6 -5.09 -10.10 13.43
C ALA A 6 -6.42 -9.45 13.04
N ALA A 7 -7.14 -8.86 14.01
CA ALA A 7 -8.44 -8.25 13.75
C ALA A 7 -8.35 -7.01 12.85
N ILE A 8 -7.35 -6.13 13.04
CA ILE A 8 -7.19 -4.96 12.16
C ILE A 8 -6.75 -5.33 10.74
N HIS A 9 -6.06 -6.47 10.58
CA HIS A 9 -5.60 -6.97 9.28
C HIS A 9 -6.56 -7.98 8.64
N ALA A 10 -7.69 -8.31 9.26
CA ALA A 10 -8.69 -9.22 8.72
C ALA A 10 -9.13 -8.88 7.28
N PRO A 11 -9.22 -7.60 6.85
CA PRO A 11 -9.55 -7.26 5.47
C PRO A 11 -8.47 -7.58 4.43
N VAL A 12 -7.23 -7.91 4.84
CA VAL A 12 -6.12 -8.19 3.93
C VAL A 12 -6.19 -9.64 3.44
N PRO A 13 -6.41 -9.88 2.12
CA PRO A 13 -6.45 -11.22 1.54
C PRO A 13 -5.26 -12.10 1.95
N GLY A 14 -5.55 -13.26 2.53
CA GLY A 14 -4.55 -14.25 2.92
C GLY A 14 -3.65 -13.87 4.10
N TYR A 15 -3.92 -12.77 4.83
CA TYR A 15 -3.06 -12.32 5.93
C TYR A 15 -2.78 -13.42 6.93
N GLN A 16 -3.81 -14.02 7.51
CA GLN A 16 -3.66 -15.01 8.58
C GLN A 16 -2.89 -16.24 8.10
N ALA A 17 -3.21 -16.73 6.90
CA ALA A 17 -2.62 -17.94 6.34
C ALA A 17 -1.16 -17.75 5.89
N ARG A 18 -0.78 -16.54 5.44
CA ARG A 18 0.52 -16.31 4.78
C ARG A 18 1.53 -15.56 5.65
N ILE A 19 1.07 -14.57 6.42
CA ILE A 19 1.95 -13.60 7.07
C ILE A 19 1.60 -13.31 8.53
N GLY A 20 0.48 -13.81 9.05
CA GLY A 20 0.02 -13.54 10.42
C GLY A 20 1.06 -13.94 11.47
N THR A 21 1.47 -15.22 11.47
CA THR A 21 2.48 -15.72 12.41
C THR A 21 3.82 -15.00 12.30
N ALA A 22 4.26 -14.69 11.08
CA ALA A 22 5.51 -13.93 10.87
C ALA A 22 5.40 -12.50 11.40
N SER A 23 4.23 -11.86 11.23
CA SER A 23 3.95 -10.51 11.72
C SER A 23 3.94 -10.47 13.26
N ASP A 24 3.35 -11.47 13.92
CA ASP A 24 3.31 -11.55 15.38
C ASP A 24 4.72 -11.74 15.97
N ARG A 25 5.53 -12.61 15.34
CA ARG A 25 6.94 -12.80 15.71
C ARG A 25 7.75 -11.51 15.54
N LEU A 26 7.55 -10.82 14.41
CA LEU A 26 8.23 -9.57 14.12
C LEU A 26 7.86 -8.48 15.12
N MET A 27 6.58 -8.35 15.46
CA MET A 27 6.09 -7.40 16.47
C MET A 27 6.68 -7.69 17.87
N SER A 28 6.80 -8.97 18.22
CA SER A 28 7.44 -9.39 19.48
C SER A 28 8.94 -9.05 19.50
N ALA A 29 9.60 -9.13 18.35
CA ALA A 29 11.04 -8.85 18.21
C ALA A 29 11.41 -7.37 18.12
N VAL A 30 10.44 -6.45 17.95
CA VAL A 30 10.72 -5.00 17.90
C VAL A 30 11.40 -4.56 19.19
N GLY A 31 12.61 -4.00 19.05
CA GLY A 31 13.42 -3.50 20.17
C GLY A 31 13.45 -1.97 20.25
N THR A 32 14.02 -1.45 21.33
CA THR A 32 14.22 -0.01 21.55
C THR A 32 15.36 0.56 20.68
N GLN A 33 16.39 -0.27 20.42
CA GLN A 33 17.59 0.05 19.63
C GLN A 33 17.59 -0.59 18.23
N ARG A 34 16.58 -1.41 17.92
CA ARG A 34 16.44 -2.09 16.63
C ARG A 34 15.06 -1.78 16.05
N PRO A 35 14.84 -0.54 15.54
CA PRO A 35 13.60 -0.23 14.86
C PRO A 35 13.50 -1.07 13.58
N LEU A 36 12.28 -1.44 13.23
CA LEU A 36 11.99 -2.13 11.97
C LEU A 36 11.34 -1.16 11.00
N GLU A 37 11.61 -1.36 9.72
CA GLU A 37 11.05 -0.56 8.64
C GLU A 37 10.47 -1.46 7.56
N ARG A 38 9.36 -1.03 6.97
CA ARG A 38 8.82 -1.61 5.75
C ARG A 38 8.20 -0.55 4.87
N GLU A 39 7.99 -0.91 3.62
CA GLU A 39 7.24 -0.11 2.66
C GLU A 39 5.88 -0.75 2.41
N ASN A 40 4.86 0.08 2.30
CA ASN A 40 3.60 -0.28 1.69
C ASN A 40 3.29 0.74 0.58
N TRP A 41 2.58 0.32 -0.46
CA TRP A 41 2.25 1.22 -1.56
C TRP A 41 0.83 1.00 -2.09
N SER A 42 0.28 2.05 -2.68
CA SER A 42 -1.03 2.08 -3.35
C SER A 42 -0.95 2.99 -4.58
N VAL A 43 -1.81 2.73 -5.56
CA VAL A 43 -2.08 3.67 -6.67
C VAL A 43 -3.44 4.30 -6.40
N LEU A 44 -3.52 5.62 -6.47
CA LEU A 44 -4.71 6.43 -6.19
C LEU A 44 -5.01 7.33 -7.39
N ASP A 45 -6.24 7.82 -7.48
CA ASP A 45 -6.70 8.80 -8.48
C ASP A 45 -6.74 10.25 -7.95
N ASP A 46 -6.25 10.47 -6.72
CA ASP A 46 -6.21 11.76 -6.03
C ASP A 46 -4.96 11.88 -5.13
N ALA A 47 -4.36 13.06 -5.08
CA ALA A 47 -3.21 13.44 -4.24
C ALA A 47 -3.59 13.76 -2.78
N ALA A 48 -4.88 13.75 -2.43
CA ALA A 48 -5.33 14.07 -1.09
C ALA A 48 -4.65 13.16 -0.05
N LEU A 49 -4.06 13.77 0.99
CA LEU A 49 -3.44 13.02 2.09
C LEU A 49 -4.50 12.28 2.94
N TYR A 50 -5.66 12.92 3.13
CA TYR A 50 -6.78 12.39 3.89
C TYR A 50 -7.65 11.46 3.02
N GLN A 51 -7.54 10.16 3.28
CA GLN A 51 -8.24 9.10 2.56
C GLN A 51 -8.96 8.19 3.58
N PRO A 52 -10.16 8.56 4.06
CA PRO A 52 -10.83 7.88 5.18
C PRO A 52 -11.49 6.54 4.83
N SER A 53 -11.58 6.20 3.54
CA SER A 53 -12.18 4.93 3.10
C SER A 53 -11.30 3.75 3.52
N ARG A 54 -11.91 2.70 4.11
CA ARG A 54 -11.22 1.45 4.45
C ARG A 54 -11.06 0.62 3.18
N GLY A 55 -9.81 0.33 2.83
CA GLY A 55 -9.44 -0.19 1.50
C GLY A 55 -9.22 0.95 0.52
N ASN A 56 -8.40 0.76 -0.50
CA ASN A 56 -8.20 1.74 -1.58
C ASN A 56 -9.46 1.90 -2.47
N VAL A 57 -10.64 1.60 -1.93
CA VAL A 57 -11.96 1.80 -2.52
C VAL A 57 -12.33 3.28 -2.35
N ARG A 58 -11.57 4.14 -3.02
CA ARG A 58 -12.08 5.42 -3.51
C ARG A 58 -12.22 5.36 -5.01
N VAL A 59 -12.84 4.29 -5.52
CA VAL A 59 -13.29 4.33 -6.90
C VAL A 59 -14.65 3.68 -7.09
N ALA A 60 -15.68 4.36 -6.60
CA ALA A 60 -17.04 4.21 -7.11
C ALA A 60 -17.86 5.42 -6.67
N GLY A 61 -17.50 6.61 -7.15
CA GLY A 61 -18.33 7.79 -6.91
C GLY A 61 -17.62 9.10 -7.16
N SER A 62 -17.85 9.65 -8.35
CA SER A 62 -17.83 11.09 -8.71
C SER A 62 -16.64 11.72 -9.46
N ALA A 63 -15.47 11.10 -9.64
CA ALA A 63 -14.42 11.65 -10.54
C ALA A 63 -13.71 10.63 -11.44
N ALA A 64 -13.64 9.37 -11.01
CA ALA A 64 -12.82 8.34 -11.62
C ALA A 64 -13.21 7.91 -13.06
N ARG A 65 -14.40 8.28 -13.56
CA ARG A 65 -14.83 7.93 -14.92
C ARG A 65 -14.04 8.65 -16.02
N ARG A 66 -13.14 9.60 -15.67
CA ARG A 66 -12.40 10.43 -16.64
C ARG A 66 -10.90 10.57 -16.36
N ALA A 67 -10.37 9.78 -15.44
CA ALA A 67 -8.98 9.88 -15.03
C ALA A 67 -8.06 9.25 -16.11
N GLY A 68 -7.50 10.07 -17.01
CA GLY A 68 -6.44 9.64 -17.93
C GLY A 68 -5.13 9.32 -17.20
N PRO A 69 -4.09 8.82 -17.90
CA PRO A 69 -2.82 8.43 -17.28
C PRO A 69 -2.18 9.49 -16.37
N GLY A 70 -2.38 10.79 -16.68
CA GLY A 70 -1.88 11.93 -15.89
C GLY A 70 -2.66 12.26 -14.60
N SER A 71 -3.62 11.43 -14.19
CA SER A 71 -4.40 11.63 -12.95
C SER A 71 -4.17 10.56 -11.88
N LEU A 72 -3.22 9.65 -12.10
CA LEU A 72 -2.86 8.64 -11.12
C LEU A 72 -1.66 9.07 -10.27
N TRP A 73 -1.71 8.70 -9.00
CA TRP A 73 -0.69 8.99 -8.00
C TRP A 73 -0.16 7.68 -7.40
N PHE A 74 1.16 7.54 -7.38
CA PHE A 74 1.80 6.50 -6.60
C PHE A 74 2.00 7.00 -5.17
N ARG A 75 1.37 6.32 -4.22
CA ARG A 75 1.48 6.60 -2.79
C ARG A 75 2.31 5.51 -2.14
N SER A 76 3.42 5.87 -1.51
CA SER A 76 4.19 4.98 -0.64
C SER A 76 4.10 5.40 0.82
N GLU A 77 4.16 4.42 1.69
CA GLU A 77 4.14 4.56 3.13
C GLU A 77 5.40 3.93 3.70
N ARG A 78 6.34 4.77 4.13
CA ARG A 78 7.46 4.34 4.95
C ARG A 78 6.93 4.10 6.34
N GLN A 79 6.88 2.83 6.72
CA GLN A 79 6.28 2.38 7.97
C GLN A 79 7.39 1.95 8.93
N THR A 80 7.42 2.52 10.13
CA THR A 80 8.45 2.25 11.14
C THR A 80 7.83 1.71 12.42
N LEU A 81 8.45 0.69 13.01
CA LEU A 81 8.07 0.11 14.30
C LEU A 81 9.22 0.26 15.28
N ARG A 82 8.97 0.87 16.44
CA ARG A 82 9.98 1.00 17.51
C ARG A 82 9.35 0.81 18.88
N ARG A 83 10.01 0.04 19.74
CA ARG A 83 9.60 -0.09 21.14
C ARG A 83 10.02 1.15 21.93
N LEU A 84 9.11 1.74 22.69
CA LEU A 84 9.39 2.85 23.59
C LEU A 84 10.02 2.33 24.88
N ALA A 85 11.13 2.95 25.31
CA ALA A 85 11.92 2.46 26.44
C ALA A 85 11.18 2.54 27.78
N THR A 86 10.33 3.54 27.96
CA THR A 86 9.62 3.77 29.23
C THR A 86 8.33 2.96 29.35
N SER A 87 7.46 2.98 28.33
CA SER A 87 6.16 2.29 28.41
C SER A 87 6.19 0.85 27.90
N GLY A 88 7.19 0.47 27.10
CA GLY A 88 7.23 -0.83 26.43
C GLY A 88 6.30 -0.94 25.21
N ASP A 89 5.50 0.09 24.91
CA ASP A 89 4.62 0.13 23.73
C ASP A 89 5.42 0.14 22.43
N VAL A 90 4.76 -0.25 21.34
CA VAL A 90 5.32 -0.12 19.98
C VAL A 90 4.73 1.12 19.30
N LEU A 91 5.58 2.10 19.04
CA LEU A 91 5.25 3.23 18.20
C LEU A 91 5.27 2.80 16.73
N PHE A 92 4.13 2.93 16.06
CA PHE A 92 3.98 2.71 14.62
C PHE A 92 3.91 4.05 13.88
N GLY A 93 5.01 4.41 13.22
CA GLY A 93 5.10 5.62 12.41
C GLY A 93 4.73 5.33 10.95
N ILE A 94 3.96 6.21 10.32
CA ILE A 94 3.61 6.13 8.90
C ILE A 94 3.96 7.46 8.24
N ARG A 95 5.00 7.47 7.40
CA ARG A 95 5.35 8.62 6.57
C ARG A 95 4.84 8.40 5.17
N ILE A 96 3.84 9.19 4.79
CA ILE A 96 3.24 9.20 3.45
C ILE A 96 4.15 9.98 2.50
N ARG A 97 4.40 9.40 1.32
CA ARG A 97 5.05 10.04 0.17
C ARG A 97 4.18 9.81 -1.06
N GLN A 98 4.03 10.81 -1.90
CA GLN A 98 3.19 10.72 -3.10
C GLN A 98 3.87 11.41 -4.28
N ARG A 99 3.73 10.82 -5.46
CA ARG A 99 4.16 11.41 -6.73
C ARG A 99 3.19 11.06 -7.85
N PRO A 100 3.05 11.91 -8.87
CA PRO A 100 2.37 11.54 -10.10
C PRO A 100 2.97 10.25 -10.67
N LEU A 101 2.12 9.32 -11.08
CA LEU A 101 2.54 8.01 -11.54
C LEU A 101 3.28 8.10 -12.88
N ASP A 102 2.80 8.95 -13.78
CA ASP A 102 3.41 9.22 -15.09
C ASP A 102 4.86 9.71 -14.99
N GLU A 103 5.16 10.56 -14.01
CA GLU A 103 6.53 11.00 -13.75
C GLU A 103 7.45 9.87 -13.27
N LEU A 104 6.93 8.94 -12.46
CA LEU A 104 7.70 7.76 -12.02
C LEU A 104 7.87 6.77 -13.16
N CYS A 105 6.88 6.64 -14.03
CA CYS A 105 6.93 5.80 -15.22
C CYS A 105 7.96 6.26 -16.26
N LYS A 106 8.53 7.48 -16.13
CA LYS A 106 9.71 7.88 -16.91
C LYS A 106 10.95 7.03 -16.62
N ASP A 107 10.99 6.34 -15.47
CA ASP A 107 12.01 5.32 -15.17
C ASP A 107 11.53 3.93 -15.62
N PRO A 108 12.16 3.32 -16.64
CA PRO A 108 11.78 1.98 -17.12
C PRO A 108 11.89 0.90 -16.05
N ARG A 109 12.82 1.05 -15.08
CA ARG A 109 12.96 0.09 -13.97
C ARG A 109 11.73 0.13 -13.08
N PHE A 110 11.26 1.33 -12.75
CA PHE A 110 10.05 1.51 -11.96
C PHE A 110 8.83 0.92 -12.67
N ARG A 111 8.63 1.22 -13.97
CA ARG A 111 7.52 0.66 -14.77
C ARG A 111 7.51 -0.87 -14.70
N ARG A 112 8.64 -1.49 -15.04
CA ARG A 112 8.78 -2.95 -15.07
C ARG A 112 8.50 -3.57 -13.70
N THR A 113 9.11 -3.05 -12.64
CA THR A 113 8.91 -3.58 -11.28
C THR A 113 7.46 -3.44 -10.82
N LEU A 114 6.81 -2.30 -11.08
CA LEU A 114 5.41 -2.10 -10.71
C LEU A 114 4.49 -3.06 -11.49
N ARG A 115 4.74 -3.24 -12.80
CA ARG A 115 3.99 -4.19 -13.64
C ARG A 115 4.10 -5.63 -13.13
N GLU A 116 5.31 -6.08 -12.85
CA GLU A 116 5.58 -7.42 -12.29
C GLU A 116 4.91 -7.63 -10.93
N GLN A 117 4.94 -6.62 -10.06
CA GLN A 117 4.24 -6.68 -8.78
C GLN A 117 2.73 -6.78 -8.97
N ILE A 118 2.11 -6.01 -9.86
CA ILE A 118 0.66 -6.08 -10.12
C ILE A 118 0.27 -7.43 -10.74
N ALA A 119 1.10 -7.96 -11.64
CA ALA A 119 0.87 -9.24 -12.30
C ALA A 119 0.93 -10.42 -11.31
N SER A 120 1.86 -10.38 -10.34
CA SER A 120 2.02 -11.42 -9.32
C SER A 120 0.95 -11.40 -8.21
N MET A 121 0.13 -10.35 -8.13
CA MET A 121 -0.97 -10.29 -7.16
C MET A 121 -2.11 -11.27 -7.51
N SER A 122 -2.76 -11.82 -6.48
CA SER A 122 -4.04 -12.50 -6.67
C SER A 122 -5.13 -11.49 -7.08
N PRO A 123 -6.22 -11.93 -7.72
CA PRO A 123 -7.37 -11.06 -8.00
C PRO A 123 -7.91 -10.37 -6.75
N GLU A 124 -8.04 -11.10 -5.64
CA GLU A 124 -8.46 -10.55 -4.34
C GLU A 124 -7.53 -9.43 -3.86
N MET A 125 -6.22 -9.59 -4.05
CA MET A 125 -5.25 -8.58 -3.64
C MET A 125 -5.32 -7.33 -4.51
N ARG A 126 -5.53 -7.48 -5.82
CA ARG A 126 -5.78 -6.35 -6.73
C ARG A 126 -7.05 -5.59 -6.35
N ARG A 127 -8.13 -6.31 -6.00
CA ARG A 127 -9.38 -5.71 -5.51
C ARG A 127 -9.18 -4.96 -4.20
N TYR A 128 -8.52 -5.58 -3.22
CA TYR A 128 -8.20 -4.96 -1.94
C TYR A 128 -7.37 -3.68 -2.12
N LYS A 129 -6.39 -3.70 -3.04
CA LYS A 129 -5.59 -2.52 -3.40
C LYS A 129 -6.30 -1.53 -4.34
N GLY A 130 -7.56 -1.76 -4.71
CA GLY A 130 -8.34 -0.84 -5.55
C GLY A 130 -7.87 -0.74 -7.00
N LEU A 131 -7.07 -1.70 -7.48
CA LEU A 131 -6.44 -1.66 -8.80
C LEU A 131 -7.38 -2.11 -9.92
N GLU A 132 -8.44 -2.86 -9.62
CA GLU A 132 -9.30 -3.49 -10.64
C GLU A 132 -10.03 -2.48 -11.53
N PHE A 133 -10.46 -1.33 -10.98
CA PHE A 133 -11.27 -0.36 -11.71
C PHE A 133 -10.55 0.23 -12.93
N ASN A 134 -9.22 0.37 -12.86
CA ASN A 134 -8.38 0.96 -13.91
C ASN A 134 -7.26 0.02 -14.35
N LEU A 135 -7.38 -1.29 -14.10
CA LEU A 135 -6.28 -2.23 -14.28
C LEU A 135 -5.73 -2.20 -15.71
N LYS A 136 -6.62 -2.16 -16.72
CA LYS A 136 -6.20 -2.08 -18.12
C LYS A 136 -5.38 -0.82 -18.39
N SER A 137 -5.93 0.37 -18.13
CA SER A 137 -5.25 1.64 -18.36
C SER A 137 -3.94 1.77 -17.56
N LEU A 138 -3.90 1.20 -16.36
CA LEU A 138 -2.70 1.13 -15.54
C LEU A 138 -1.63 0.21 -16.16
N LEU A 139 -2.02 -0.96 -16.68
CA LEU A 139 -1.09 -1.86 -17.36
C LEU A 139 -0.59 -1.25 -18.67
N ASP A 140 -1.47 -0.62 -19.46
CA ASP A 140 -1.11 0.08 -20.70
C ASP A 140 -0.07 1.19 -20.42
N LEU A 141 -0.20 1.95 -19.33
CA LEU A 141 0.80 2.96 -18.89
C LEU A 141 2.15 2.35 -18.49
N LEU A 142 2.16 1.08 -18.07
CA LEU A 142 3.36 0.38 -17.59
C LEU A 142 4.01 -0.49 -18.67
N GLU A 143 3.47 -0.52 -19.89
CA GLU A 143 4.11 -1.16 -21.03
C GLU A 143 5.40 -0.40 -21.40
N ASP A 144 6.38 -1.14 -21.89
CA ASP A 144 7.59 -0.56 -22.47
C ASP A 144 7.27 -0.14 -23.92
N ASP A 145 7.81 1.00 -24.35
CA ASP A 145 7.75 1.47 -25.75
C ASP A 145 8.47 0.50 -26.71
#